data_AF-A0A6M2CBF9-F1
#
_entry.id   AF-A0A6M2CBF9-F1
#
_cell.length_a   1.000
_cell.length_b   1.000
_cell.length_c   1.000
_cell.angle_alpha   90.00
_cell.angle_beta   90.00
_cell.angle_gamma   90.00
#
_symmetry.space_group_name_H-M   'P 1'
#
loop_
_entity.id
_entity.type
_entity.pdbx_description
1 polymer ?
#
loop_
_entity_poly.entity_id
_entity_poly.type
_entity_poly.pdbx_seq_one_letter_code
_entity_poly.pdbx_strand_id
1 'polypeptide(L)'
;MKDTVNKDLILREQLALQRTTLANQTTILAFVRTAMYFFVAGLSTRNLLQIENGLFIEITFYTIAFVILILGLFNYFKHRKMITKNEKHIGDYKLDYYE
;
A
#
# COMPACT_ATOMS: atom_id res chain seq x y z
N MET A 1 2.13 37.85 17.06
CA MET A 1 3.08 36.76 17.41
C MET A 1 2.39 35.44 17.79
N LYS A 2 1.05 35.35 17.79
CA LYS A 2 0.28 34.12 18.11
C LYS A 2 -0.10 33.31 16.86
N ASP A 3 -0.26 33.98 15.73
CA ASP A 3 -0.72 33.37 14.46
C ASP A 3 0.37 32.58 13.72
N THR A 4 1.64 32.95 13.92
CA THR A 4 2.80 32.26 13.31
C THR A 4 3.03 30.87 13.91
N VAL A 5 2.77 30.71 15.21
CA VAL A 5 2.94 29.43 15.92
C VAL A 5 1.93 28.40 15.40
N ASN A 6 0.71 28.84 15.08
CA ASN A 6 -0.36 27.95 14.64
C ASN A 6 -0.18 27.48 13.18
N LYS A 7 0.26 28.37 12.28
CA LYS A 7 0.54 28.01 10.88
C LYS A 7 1.68 27.00 10.76
N ASP A 8 2.72 27.13 11.58
CA ASP A 8 3.84 26.17 11.61
C ASP A 8 3.41 24.79 12.14
N LEU A 9 2.54 24.76 13.16
CA LEU A 9 1.89 23.54 13.64
C LEU A 9 1.09 22.83 12.53
N ILE A 10 0.22 23.55 11.81
CA ILE A 10 -0.59 22.98 10.71
C ILE A 10 0.31 22.46 9.58
N LEU A 11 1.35 23.21 9.20
CA LEU A 11 2.27 22.79 8.13
C LEU A 11 3.04 21.53 8.52
N ARG A 12 3.46 21.44 9.78
CA ARG A 12 4.18 20.28 10.32
C ARG A 12 3.30 19.04 10.38
N GLU A 13 2.03 19.18 10.75
CA GLU A 13 1.08 18.06 10.72
C GLU A 13 0.81 17.59 9.28
N GLN A 14 0.61 18.51 8.33
CA GLN A 14 0.48 18.15 6.91
C GLN A 14 1.72 17.42 6.38
N LEU A 15 2.92 17.88 6.74
CA LEU A 15 4.17 17.24 6.33
C LEU A 15 4.32 15.84 6.97
N ALA A 16 3.90 15.67 8.23
CA ALA A 16 3.90 14.37 8.89
C ALA A 16 2.94 13.39 8.19
N LEU A 17 1.74 13.85 7.80
CA LEU A 17 0.78 13.04 7.05
C LEU A 17 1.34 12.62 5.70
N GLN A 18 1.94 13.54 4.94
CA GLN A 18 2.58 13.22 3.66
C GLN A 18 3.67 12.16 3.79
N ARG A 19 4.45 12.18 4.88
CA ARG A 19 5.47 11.14 5.13
C ARG A 19 4.84 9.77 5.38
N THR A 20 3.75 9.72 6.15
CA THR A 20 3.02 8.46 6.41
C THR A 20 2.33 7.92 5.15
N THR A 21 1.79 8.79 4.30
CA THR A 21 1.10 8.37 3.08
C THR A 21 2.10 7.84 2.04
N LEU A 22 3.26 8.49 1.90
CA LEU A 22 4.32 8.03 1.02
C LEU A 22 4.89 6.69 1.47
N ALA A 23 5.13 6.51 2.78
CA ALA A 23 5.58 5.24 3.34
C ALA A 23 4.57 4.11 3.06
N ASN A 24 3.27 4.39 3.21
CA ASN A 24 2.22 3.41 2.88
C ASN A 24 2.24 3.04 1.37
N GLN A 25 2.38 4.03 0.47
CA GLN A 25 2.53 3.78 -0.96
C GLN A 25 3.76 2.91 -1.26
N THR A 26 4.89 3.14 -0.58
CA THR A 26 6.09 2.30 -0.71
C THR A 26 5.84 0.86 -0.26
N THR A 27 5.15 0.65 0.87
CA THR A 27 4.78 -0.69 1.35
C THR A 27 3.94 -1.44 0.32
N ILE A 28 2.98 -0.76 -0.31
CA ILE A 28 2.12 -1.33 -1.35
C ILE A 28 2.94 -1.72 -2.58
N LEU A 29 3.82 -0.83 -3.05
CA LEU A 29 4.70 -1.10 -4.18
C LEU A 29 5.64 -2.29 -3.90
N ALA A 30 6.09 -2.47 -2.65
CA ALA A 30 6.89 -3.62 -2.25
C ALA A 30 6.08 -4.93 -2.29
N PHE A 31 4.81 -4.92 -1.86
CA PHE A 31 3.91 -6.07 -2.02
C PHE A 31 3.66 -6.42 -3.48
N VAL A 32 3.43 -5.43 -4.34
CA VAL A 32 3.28 -5.66 -5.80
C VAL A 32 4.55 -6.26 -6.39
N ARG A 33 5.72 -5.72 -6.03
CA ARG A 33 7.01 -6.23 -6.48
C ARG A 33 7.22 -7.70 -6.10
N THR A 34 6.96 -8.06 -4.84
CA THR A 34 7.09 -9.45 -4.39
C THR A 34 6.12 -10.38 -5.12
N ALA A 35 4.87 -9.97 -5.32
CA ALA A 35 3.91 -10.73 -6.12
C ALA A 35 4.37 -10.92 -7.58
N MET A 36 4.94 -9.87 -8.21
CA MET A 36 5.49 -9.97 -9.57
C MET A 36 6.64 -10.98 -9.65
N TYR A 37 7.55 -11.02 -8.66
CA TYR A 37 8.63 -12.00 -8.64
C TYR A 37 8.11 -13.44 -8.56
N PHE A 38 7.13 -13.72 -7.71
CA PHE A 38 6.51 -15.04 -7.63
C PHE A 38 5.76 -15.41 -8.93
N PHE A 39 5.12 -14.45 -9.60
CA PHE A 39 4.48 -14.67 -10.89
C PHE A 39 5.49 -15.02 -12.00
N VAL A 40 6.58 -14.25 -12.10
CA VAL A 40 7.66 -14.52 -13.07
C VAL A 40 8.36 -15.86 -12.77
N ALA A 41 8.57 -16.19 -11.49
CA ALA A 41 9.09 -17.49 -11.08
C ALA A 41 8.14 -18.64 -11.50
N GLY A 42 6.83 -18.49 -11.32
CA GLY A 42 5.83 -19.44 -11.80
C GLY A 42 5.90 -19.64 -13.32
N LEU A 43 5.94 -18.55 -14.08
CA LEU A 43 6.08 -18.59 -15.55
C LEU A 43 7.39 -19.25 -16.01
N SER A 44 8.49 -18.97 -15.33
CA SER A 44 9.80 -19.56 -15.63
C SER A 44 9.80 -21.06 -15.33
N THR A 45 9.11 -21.48 -14.27
CA THR A 45 9.01 -22.88 -13.85
C THR A 45 8.20 -23.72 -14.87
N ARG A 46 7.15 -23.14 -15.47
CA ARG A 46 6.35 -23.78 -16.54
C ARG A 46 7.18 -24.20 -17.75
N ASN A 47 8.23 -23.45 -18.08
CA ASN A 47 9.10 -23.77 -19.23
C ASN A 47 10.23 -24.76 -18.88
N LEU A 48 10.60 -24.88 -17.60
CA LEU A 48 11.73 -25.69 -17.12
C LEU A 48 11.32 -27.11 -16.68
N LEU A 49 10.11 -27.30 -16.16
CA LEU A 49 9.64 -28.60 -15.66
C LEU A 49 8.69 -29.28 -16.65
N GLN A 50 9.22 -29.82 -17.75
CA GLN A 50 8.53 -30.83 -18.58
C GLN A 50 8.54 -32.22 -17.90
N ILE A 51 8.28 -32.28 -16.60
CA ILE A 51 8.25 -33.53 -15.83
C ILE A 51 6.83 -33.70 -15.31
N GLU A 52 6.30 -34.93 -15.37
CA GLU A 52 4.92 -35.34 -15.03
C GLU A 52 4.33 -34.70 -13.75
N ASN A 53 5.17 -34.31 -12.79
CA ASN A 53 4.76 -33.71 -11.51
C ASN A 53 4.92 -32.17 -11.44
N GLY A 54 5.39 -31.53 -12.51
CA GLY A 54 5.64 -30.08 -12.59
C GLY A 54 4.38 -29.23 -12.42
N LEU A 55 3.22 -29.75 -12.85
CA LEU A 55 1.93 -29.08 -12.73
C LEU A 55 1.52 -28.81 -11.28
N PHE A 56 1.84 -29.73 -10.35
CA PHE A 56 1.51 -29.57 -8.92
C PHE A 56 2.33 -28.46 -8.27
N ILE A 57 3.59 -28.31 -8.69
CA ILE A 57 4.50 -27.25 -8.23
C ILE A 57 4.07 -25.90 -8.81
N GLU A 58 3.68 -25.86 -10.08
CA GLU A 58 3.15 -24.65 -10.73
C GLU A 58 1.87 -24.16 -10.03
N ILE A 59 0.92 -25.06 -9.72
CA ILE A 59 -0.32 -24.72 -9.02
C ILE A 59 -0.03 -24.13 -7.63
N THR A 60 0.97 -24.67 -6.93
CA THR A 60 1.36 -24.21 -5.59
C THR A 60 1.99 -22.82 -5.66
N PHE A 61 2.83 -22.55 -6.66
CA PHE A 61 3.41 -21.23 -6.89
C PHE A 61 2.35 -20.19 -7.27
N TYR A 62 1.41 -20.55 -8.14
CA TYR A 62 0.31 -19.66 -8.54
C TYR A 62 -0.63 -19.34 -7.38
N THR A 63 -0.97 -20.34 -6.55
CA THR A 63 -1.82 -20.13 -5.37
C THR A 63 -1.14 -19.21 -4.36
N ILE A 64 0.16 -19.39 -4.08
CA ILE A 64 0.92 -18.49 -3.19
C ILE A 64 0.97 -17.07 -3.78
N ALA A 65 1.26 -16.92 -5.07
CA ALA A 65 1.28 -15.62 -5.72
C ALA A 65 -0.08 -14.90 -5.62
N PHE A 66 -1.18 -15.64 -5.83
CA PHE A 66 -2.54 -15.11 -5.75
C PHE A 66 -2.91 -14.70 -4.32
N VAL A 67 -2.54 -15.49 -3.31
CA VAL A 67 -2.74 -15.16 -1.89
C VAL A 67 -1.96 -13.89 -1.51
N ILE A 68 -0.69 -13.77 -1.91
CA ILE A 68 0.11 -12.57 -1.65
C ILE A 68 -0.50 -11.33 -2.33
N LEU A 69 -1.00 -11.49 -3.56
CA LEU A 69 -1.65 -10.41 -4.29
C LEU A 69 -2.95 -9.96 -3.60
N ILE A 70 -3.82 -10.90 -3.20
CA ILE A 70 -5.05 -10.59 -2.46
C ILE A 70 -4.73 -9.92 -1.13
N LEU A 71 -3.76 -10.42 -0.36
CA LEU A 71 -3.35 -9.80 0.91
C LEU A 71 -2.82 -8.37 0.71
N GLY A 72 -2.00 -8.17 -0.32
CA GLY A 72 -1.48 -6.83 -0.69
C GLY A 72 -2.60 -5.87 -1.08
N LEU A 73 -3.56 -6.32 -1.89
CA LEU A 73 -4.70 -5.52 -2.34
C LEU A 73 -5.68 -5.21 -1.20
N PHE A 74 -5.95 -6.18 -0.32
CA PHE A 74 -6.82 -5.99 0.83
C PHE A 74 -6.21 -5.00 1.84
N ASN A 75 -4.91 -5.11 2.10
CA ASN A 75 -4.20 -4.17 2.96
C ASN A 75 -4.17 -2.75 2.37
N TYR A 76 -4.00 -2.63 1.04
CA TYR A 76 -4.11 -1.36 0.31
C TYR A 76 -5.46 -0.69 0.52
N PHE A 77 -6.55 -1.41 0.27
CA PHE A 77 -7.90 -0.87 0.42
C PHE A 77 -8.23 -0.48 1.86
N LYS A 78 -7.76 -1.26 2.84
CA LYS A 78 -7.92 -0.95 4.27
C LYS A 78 -7.21 0.35 4.66
N HIS A 79 -5.95 0.52 4.25
CA HIS A 79 -5.18 1.73 4.54
C HIS A 79 -5.71 2.96 3.80
N ARG A 80 -6.12 2.81 2.53
CA ARG A 80 -6.71 3.91 1.76
C ARG A 80 -7.99 4.46 2.41
N LYS A 81 -8.85 3.57 2.95
CA LYS A 81 -10.05 3.99 3.69
C LYS A 81 -9.73 4.73 5.00
N MET A 82 -8.67 4.34 5.71
CA MET A 82 -8.27 5.03 6.95
C MET A 82 -7.76 6.45 6.68
N ILE A 83 -7.00 6.65 5.60
CA ILE A 83 -6.45 7.96 5.24
C ILE A 83 -7.58 8.92 4.84
N THR A 84 -8.53 8.49 4.00
CA THR A 84 -9.69 9.31 3.61
C THR A 84 -10.61 9.65 4.79
N LYS A 85 -10.71 8.76 5.80
CA LYS A 85 -11.49 9.04 7.01
C LYS A 85 -10.79 10.07 7.92
N ASN A 86 -9.46 10.01 8.01
CA ASN A 86 -8.67 11.00 8.77
C ASN A 86 -8.66 12.38 8.09
N GLU A 87 -8.56 12.46 6.76
CA GLU A 87 -8.66 13.74 6.04
C GLU A 87 -9.97 14.50 6.33
N LYS A 88 -11.06 13.77 6.57
CA LYS A 88 -12.37 14.36 6.89
C LYS A 88 -12.39 15.07 8.26
N HIS A 89 -11.56 14.63 9.20
CA HIS A 89 -11.38 15.34 10.47
C HIS A 89 -10.45 16.55 10.35
N ILE A 90 -9.50 16.53 9.39
CA ILE A 90 -8.60 17.67 9.13
C ILE A 90 -9.27 18.80 8.35
N GLY A 91 -10.30 18.48 7.56
CA GLY A 91 -11.14 19.46 6.88
C GLY A 91 -11.89 20.40 7.84
N ASP A 92 -12.30 19.92 9.01
CA ASP A 92 -13.00 20.75 10.02
C ASP A 92 -12.07 21.80 10.63
N TYR A 93 -10.80 21.46 10.90
CA TYR A 93 -9.83 22.44 11.42
C TYR A 93 -9.46 23.52 10.40
N LYS A 94 -9.78 23.34 9.11
CA LYS A 94 -9.62 24.42 8.13
C LYS A 94 -10.77 25.42 8.21
N LEU A 95 -11.98 25.00 8.57
CA LEU A 95 -13.16 25.86 8.55
C LEU A 95 -13.25 26.72 9.82
N ASP A 96 -12.90 26.18 10.98
CA ASP A 96 -12.89 26.90 12.27
C ASP A 96 -11.78 27.98 12.39
N TYR A 97 -10.90 28.12 11.40
CA TYR A 97 -9.80 29.10 11.40
C TYR A 97 -10.00 30.28 10.44
N TYR A 98 -11.01 30.21 9.56
CA TYR A 98 -11.36 31.31 8.65
C TYR A 98 -12.59 32.11 9.14
N GLU A 99 -13.17 31.75 10.28
CA GLU A 99 -14.19 32.51 11.02
C GLU A 99 -13.57 33.19 12.24
#